data_AF-A0AA95S0G0-F1
#
_entry.id   AF-A0AA95S0G0-F1
#
_cell.length_a   1.000
_cell.length_b   1.000
_cell.length_c   1.000
_cell.angle_alpha   90.00
_cell.angle_beta   90.00
_cell.angle_gamma   90.00
#
_symmetry.space_group_name_H-M   'P 1'
#
loop_
_entity.id
_entity.type
_entity.pdbx_description
1 polymer ?
#
loop_
_entity_poly.entity_id
_entity_poly.type
_entity_poly.pdbx_seq_one_letter_code
_entity_poly.pdbx_strand_id
1 'polypeptide(L)'
;MNIQLLEWGLFSFMIGMVLSLPLSAVYYQKSSPITKVFTNARKLKSAHIDFFMQGFALGFAFLLEVSLKTEFSIYIVIPLIYGSIMNPTILLLEATPFIRSSYRFVHLFLRATSPLALLFAWIAIAVSFLPFYLNMLLLIMSVVGGLVIMIYLIKREAHSSKDLNI
;
A
#
# COMPACT_ATOMS: atom_id res chain seq x y z
N MET A 1 -24.74 -5.79 5.18
CA MET A 1 -23.43 -6.18 5.72
C MET A 1 -22.74 -6.98 4.64
N ASN A 2 -21.73 -6.41 4.00
CA ASN A 2 -21.00 -7.13 2.97
C ASN A 2 -20.08 -8.18 3.63
N ILE A 3 -20.61 -9.40 3.82
CA ILE A 3 -19.88 -10.56 4.34
C ILE A 3 -18.56 -10.75 3.60
N GLN A 4 -18.51 -10.41 2.31
CA GLN A 4 -17.31 -10.45 1.50
C GLN A 4 -16.21 -9.53 2.04
N LEU A 5 -16.50 -8.29 2.41
CA LEU A 5 -15.51 -7.36 2.98
C LEU A 5 -14.96 -7.86 4.32
N LEU A 6 -15.81 -8.48 5.14
CA LEU A 6 -15.40 -9.11 6.40
C LEU A 6 -14.48 -10.31 6.16
N GLU A 7 -14.87 -11.22 5.26
CA GLU A 7 -14.07 -12.40 4.89
C GLU A 7 -12.72 -11.98 4.31
N TRP A 8 -12.69 -11.00 3.42
CA TRP A 8 -11.45 -10.50 2.83
C TRP A 8 -10.61 -9.66 3.78
N GLY A 9 -11.24 -8.92 4.69
CA GLY A 9 -10.56 -8.21 5.78
C GLY A 9 -9.88 -9.20 6.73
N LEU A 10 -10.59 -10.23 7.18
CA LEU A 10 -10.05 -11.32 7.99
C LEU A 10 -8.96 -12.08 7.24
N PHE A 11 -9.18 -12.43 5.98
CA PHE A 11 -8.20 -13.13 5.14
C PHE A 11 -6.93 -12.31 4.97
N SER A 12 -7.05 -11.02 4.64
CA SER A 12 -5.88 -10.13 4.46
C SER A 12 -5.15 -9.87 5.77
N PHE A 13 -5.89 -9.77 6.88
CA PHE A 13 -5.30 -9.67 8.22
C PHE A 13 -4.57 -10.97 8.60
N MET A 14 -5.15 -12.13 8.33
CA MET A 14 -4.53 -13.44 8.56
C MET A 14 -3.30 -13.64 7.69
N ILE A 15 -3.34 -13.29 6.40
CA ILE A 15 -2.16 -13.25 5.52
C ILE A 15 -1.12 -12.32 6.11
N GLY A 16 -1.54 -11.12 6.51
CA GLY A 16 -0.67 -10.14 7.13
C GLY A 16 0.04 -10.71 8.35
N MET A 17 -0.66 -11.39 9.26
CA MET A 17 -0.07 -12.05 10.42
C MET A 17 0.82 -13.25 10.05
N VAL A 18 0.35 -14.14 9.17
CA VAL A 18 1.07 -15.35 8.76
C VAL A 18 2.35 -15.00 8.01
N LEU A 19 2.36 -13.94 7.20
CA LEU A 19 3.55 -13.47 6.51
C LEU A 19 4.40 -12.57 7.39
N SER A 20 3.80 -11.75 8.26
CA SER A 20 4.54 -10.83 9.12
C SER A 20 5.33 -11.56 10.21
N LEU A 21 4.83 -12.66 10.77
CA LEU A 21 5.53 -13.41 11.81
C LEU A 21 6.86 -14.01 11.33
N PRO A 22 6.93 -14.74 10.19
CA PRO A 22 8.19 -15.15 9.58
C PRO A 22 9.07 -13.97 9.17
N LEU A 23 8.49 -12.89 8.64
CA LEU A 23 9.23 -11.68 8.27
C LEU A 23 9.89 -11.02 9.48
N SER A 24 9.18 -10.96 10.60
CA SER A 24 9.67 -10.52 11.90
C SER A 24 10.80 -11.43 12.37
N ALA A 25 10.63 -12.76 12.30
CA ALA A 25 11.70 -13.70 12.63
C ALA A 25 12.95 -13.50 11.75
N VAL A 26 12.81 -13.28 10.45
CA VAL A 26 13.93 -12.98 9.53
C VAL A 26 14.61 -11.66 9.89
N TYR A 27 13.85 -10.66 10.34
CA TYR A 27 14.38 -9.33 10.67
C TYR A 27 15.06 -9.31 12.06
N TYR A 28 14.51 -10.00 13.05
CA TYR A 28 15.00 -9.98 14.43
C TYR A 28 15.96 -11.13 14.76
N GLN A 29 15.93 -12.26 14.04
CA GLN A 29 16.90 -13.36 14.24
C GLN A 29 18.02 -13.28 13.20
N LYS A 30 19.22 -12.99 13.69
CA LYS A 30 20.45 -12.73 12.90
C LYS A 30 20.95 -13.89 12.03
N SER A 31 20.36 -15.10 12.11
CA SER A 31 20.88 -16.33 11.51
C SER A 31 19.84 -17.33 10.99
N SER A 32 18.64 -16.87 10.58
CA SER A 32 17.65 -17.79 9.97
C SER A 32 18.08 -18.22 8.55
N PRO A 33 17.97 -19.50 8.15
CA PRO A 33 18.24 -19.96 6.77
C PRO A 33 17.47 -19.18 5.71
N ILE A 34 16.30 -18.65 6.07
CA ILE A 34 15.40 -17.85 5.22
C ILE A 34 15.99 -16.46 4.90
N THR A 35 16.91 -15.93 5.71
CA THR A 35 17.61 -14.66 5.38
C THR A 35 18.38 -14.74 4.05
N LYS A 36 18.77 -15.94 3.60
CA LYS A 36 19.43 -16.14 2.29
C LYS A 36 18.50 -15.91 1.09
N VAL A 37 17.18 -16.03 1.28
CA VAL A 37 16.17 -15.80 0.23
C VAL A 37 15.91 -14.31 0.02
N PHE A 38 16.02 -13.51 1.08
CA PHE A 38 15.75 -12.08 1.05
C PHE A 38 17.04 -11.27 0.90
N THR A 39 17.27 -10.79 -0.31
CA THR A 39 18.48 -10.00 -0.64
C THR A 39 18.38 -8.53 -0.26
N ASN A 40 17.18 -8.02 0.07
CA ASN A 40 16.97 -6.60 0.39
C ASN A 40 16.16 -6.38 1.68
N ALA A 41 16.87 -6.14 2.79
CA ALA A 41 16.27 -5.92 4.11
C ALA A 41 15.37 -4.67 4.21
N ARG A 42 15.66 -3.60 3.44
CA ARG A 42 14.83 -2.39 3.45
C ARG A 42 13.43 -2.67 2.91
N LYS A 43 13.35 -3.36 1.77
CA LYS A 43 12.07 -3.72 1.15
C LYS A 43 11.32 -4.76 1.96
N LEU A 44 12.05 -5.69 2.59
CA LEU A 44 11.48 -6.67 3.50
C LEU A 44 10.75 -6.01 4.69
N LYS A 45 11.41 -5.04 5.34
CA LYS A 45 10.81 -4.25 6.43
C LYS A 45 9.58 -3.47 5.95
N SER A 46 9.67 -2.87 4.76
CA SER A 46 8.54 -2.15 4.16
C SER A 46 7.36 -3.08 3.91
N ALA A 47 7.58 -4.27 3.36
CA ALA A 47 6.54 -5.26 3.11
C ALA A 47 5.86 -5.70 4.41
N HIS A 48 6.64 -5.95 5.47
CA HIS A 48 6.12 -6.30 6.78
C HIS A 48 5.17 -5.24 7.36
N ILE A 49 5.58 -3.96 7.34
CA ILE A 49 4.74 -2.86 7.83
C ILE A 49 3.50 -2.69 6.95
N ASP A 50 3.66 -2.80 5.64
CA ASP A 50 2.57 -2.62 4.68
C ASP A 50 1.51 -3.72 4.85
N PHE A 51 1.89 -4.98 5.06
CA PHE A 51 0.93 -6.06 5.37
C PHE A 51 0.05 -5.74 6.58
N PHE A 52 0.63 -5.20 7.66
CA PHE A 52 -0.14 -4.77 8.83
C PHE A 52 -1.05 -3.59 8.53
N MET A 53 -0.52 -2.57 7.85
CA MET A 53 -1.29 -1.37 7.50
C MET A 53 -2.46 -1.68 6.57
N GLN A 54 -2.28 -2.56 5.58
CA GLN A 54 -3.34 -2.97 4.66
C GLN A 54 -4.42 -3.79 5.38
N GLY A 55 -4.03 -4.72 6.26
CA GLY A 55 -4.99 -5.47 7.09
C GLY A 55 -5.79 -4.55 8.01
N PHE A 56 -5.13 -3.57 8.65
CA PHE A 56 -5.80 -2.57 9.47
C PHE A 56 -6.74 -1.68 8.63
N ALA A 57 -6.31 -1.25 7.45
CA ALA A 57 -7.10 -0.39 6.57
C ALA A 57 -8.37 -1.10 6.06
N LEU A 58 -8.30 -2.39 5.74
CA LEU A 58 -9.49 -3.19 5.42
C LEU A 58 -10.43 -3.35 6.62
N GLY A 59 -9.89 -3.56 7.82
CA GLY A 59 -10.68 -3.57 9.05
C GLY A 59 -11.39 -2.24 9.30
N PHE A 60 -10.71 -1.12 9.03
CA PHE A 60 -11.29 0.21 9.12
C PHE A 60 -12.39 0.44 8.07
N ALA A 61 -12.18 0.02 6.82
CA ALA A 61 -13.18 0.08 5.76
C ALA A 61 -14.45 -0.70 6.14
N PHE A 62 -14.29 -1.90 6.70
CA PHE A 62 -15.40 -2.68 7.23
C PHE A 62 -16.12 -1.97 8.39
N LEU A 63 -15.37 -1.41 9.35
CA LEU A 63 -15.97 -0.66 10.46
C LEU A 63 -16.76 0.55 9.97
N LEU A 64 -16.29 1.22 8.91
CA LEU A 64 -16.98 2.35 8.27
C LEU A 64 -18.29 1.89 7.60
N GLU A 65 -18.26 0.78 6.86
CA GLU A 65 -19.45 0.16 6.25
C GLU A 65 -20.52 -0.17 7.31
N VAL A 66 -20.09 -0.80 8.42
CA VAL A 66 -20.98 -1.17 9.54
C VAL A 66 -21.54 0.07 10.23
N SER A 67 -20.70 1.08 10.49
CA SER A 67 -21.12 2.31 11.20
C SER A 67 -22.13 3.12 10.40
N LEU A 68 -21.97 3.17 9.07
CA LEU A 68 -22.86 3.89 8.16
C LEU A 68 -24.06 3.05 7.72
N LYS A 69 -24.14 1.76 8.10
CA LYS A 69 -25.19 0.81 7.71
C LYS A 69 -25.43 0.78 6.20
N THR A 70 -24.40 1.06 5.41
CA THR A 70 -24.48 1.19 3.96
C THR A 70 -23.41 0.32 3.35
N GLU A 71 -23.81 -0.55 2.42
CA GLU A 71 -22.89 -1.50 1.79
C GLU A 71 -22.02 -0.80 0.76
N PHE A 72 -20.74 -1.16 0.72
CA PHE A 72 -19.85 -0.69 -0.33
C PHE A 72 -20.13 -1.44 -1.63
N SER A 73 -20.33 -0.68 -2.70
CA SER A 73 -20.49 -1.21 -4.04
C SER A 73 -19.28 -2.03 -4.48
N ILE A 74 -19.53 -3.06 -5.30
CA ILE A 74 -18.51 -4.02 -5.78
C ILE A 74 -17.32 -3.33 -6.46
N TYR A 75 -17.55 -2.22 -7.18
CA TYR A 75 -16.47 -1.46 -7.83
C TYR A 75 -15.50 -0.79 -6.85
N ILE A 76 -15.87 -0.65 -5.56
CA ILE A 76 -14.99 -0.19 -4.48
C ILE A 76 -14.27 -1.38 -3.84
N VAL A 77 -15.04 -2.45 -3.57
CA VAL A 77 -14.57 -3.62 -2.83
C VAL A 77 -13.47 -4.37 -3.58
N ILE A 78 -13.66 -4.64 -4.88
CA ILE A 78 -12.68 -5.41 -5.67
C ILE A 78 -11.32 -4.70 -5.72
N PRO A 79 -11.22 -3.41 -6.10
CA PRO A 79 -9.94 -2.71 -6.12
C PRO A 79 -9.30 -2.56 -4.74
N LEU A 80 -10.11 -2.42 -3.68
CA LEU A 80 -9.62 -2.33 -2.30
C LEU A 80 -8.91 -3.63 -1.88
N ILE A 81 -9.57 -4.77 -2.05
CA ILE A 81 -9.01 -6.09 -1.72
C ILE A 81 -7.77 -6.37 -2.56
N TYR A 82 -7.86 -6.15 -3.88
CA TYR A 82 -6.76 -6.36 -4.79
C TYR A 82 -5.53 -5.54 -4.37
N GLY A 83 -5.69 -4.24 -4.14
CA GLY A 83 -4.61 -3.36 -3.74
C GLY A 83 -4.01 -3.73 -2.37
N SER A 84 -4.85 -4.10 -1.40
CA SER A 84 -4.42 -4.44 -0.05
C SER A 84 -3.61 -5.74 0.01
N ILE A 85 -3.87 -6.70 -0.89
CA ILE A 85 -3.08 -7.94 -0.97
C ILE A 85 -1.84 -7.72 -1.85
N MET A 86 -2.00 -7.09 -3.02
CA MET A 86 -0.94 -7.03 -4.02
C MET A 86 0.17 -6.05 -3.65
N ASN A 87 -0.10 -4.90 -3.04
CA ASN A 87 0.93 -3.93 -2.65
C ASN A 87 2.04 -4.55 -1.77
N PRO A 88 1.72 -5.15 -0.60
CA PRO A 88 2.75 -5.73 0.25
C PRO A 88 3.39 -6.97 -0.39
N THR A 89 2.65 -7.72 -1.21
CA THR A 89 3.18 -8.86 -1.98
C THR A 89 4.23 -8.41 -3.01
N ILE A 90 4.01 -7.29 -3.69
CA ILE A 90 4.99 -6.70 -4.63
C ILE A 90 6.28 -6.32 -3.88
N LEU A 91 6.15 -5.69 -2.71
CA LEU A 91 7.31 -5.34 -1.88
C LEU A 91 8.07 -6.58 -1.40
N LEU A 92 7.35 -7.65 -1.06
CA LEU A 92 7.92 -8.93 -0.66
C LEU A 92 8.69 -9.58 -1.82
N LEU A 93 8.10 -9.60 -3.02
CA LEU A 93 8.78 -10.08 -4.23
C LEU A 93 10.05 -9.27 -4.50
N GLU A 94 9.99 -7.94 -4.33
CA GLU A 94 11.14 -7.04 -4.49
C GLU A 94 12.22 -7.22 -3.43
N ALA A 95 11.91 -7.86 -2.31
CA ALA A 95 12.89 -8.24 -1.31
C ALA A 95 13.69 -9.51 -1.70
N THR A 96 13.24 -10.26 -2.72
CA THR A 96 13.85 -11.51 -3.21
C THR A 96 14.59 -11.31 -4.54
N PRO A 97 15.50 -12.21 -4.94
CA PRO A 97 16.18 -12.13 -6.25
C PRO A 97 15.27 -12.46 -7.44
N PHE A 98 14.04 -12.96 -7.21
CA PHE A 98 13.13 -13.43 -8.27
C PHE A 98 12.74 -12.37 -9.30
N ILE A 99 12.79 -11.08 -8.94
CA ILE A 99 12.44 -9.98 -9.85
C ILE A 99 13.47 -9.73 -10.96
N ARG A 100 14.66 -10.33 -10.88
CA ARG A 100 15.66 -10.25 -11.95
C ARG A 100 15.43 -11.27 -13.09
N SER A 101 14.40 -12.12 -13.00
CA SER A 101 14.06 -13.18 -13.96
C SER A 101 12.79 -12.86 -14.78
N SER A 102 12.41 -13.73 -15.72
CA SER A 102 11.39 -13.67 -16.80
C SER A 102 9.99 -13.16 -16.45
N TYR A 103 9.70 -12.81 -15.20
CA TYR A 103 8.41 -12.29 -14.71
C TYR A 103 8.34 -10.76 -14.61
N ARG A 104 9.28 -10.05 -15.24
CA ARG A 104 9.39 -8.58 -15.20
C ARG A 104 8.10 -7.87 -15.67
N PHE A 105 7.44 -8.40 -16.70
CA PHE A 105 6.19 -7.82 -17.21
C PHE A 105 5.03 -7.93 -16.22
N VAL A 106 4.86 -9.09 -15.59
CA VAL A 106 3.85 -9.31 -14.55
C VAL A 106 4.11 -8.40 -13.36
N HIS A 107 5.37 -8.29 -12.93
CA HIS A 107 5.77 -7.37 -11.86
C HIS A 107 5.48 -5.90 -12.19
N LEU A 108 5.82 -5.44 -13.40
CA LEU A 108 5.54 -4.07 -13.84
C LEU A 108 4.04 -3.78 -13.86
N PHE A 109 3.23 -4.72 -14.36
CA PHE A 109 1.78 -4.57 -14.40
C PHE A 109 1.17 -4.52 -13.01
N LEU A 110 1.55 -5.46 -12.12
CA LEU A 110 1.11 -5.47 -10.73
C LEU A 110 1.52 -4.18 -10.00
N ARG A 111 2.75 -3.70 -10.23
CA ARG A 111 3.29 -2.47 -9.61
C ARG A 111 2.58 -1.21 -10.07
N ALA A 112 2.10 -1.16 -11.31
CA ALA A 112 1.32 -0.04 -11.80
C ALA A 112 -0.15 -0.11 -11.33
N THR A 113 -0.76 -1.29 -11.44
CA THR A 113 -2.20 -1.47 -11.20
C THR A 113 -2.58 -1.49 -9.72
N SER A 114 -1.76 -2.09 -8.85
CA SER A 114 -2.10 -2.26 -7.44
C SER A 114 -2.21 -0.94 -6.67
N PRO A 115 -1.26 0.02 -6.77
CA PRO A 115 -1.39 1.30 -6.09
C PRO A 115 -2.56 2.14 -6.64
N LEU A 116 -2.80 2.08 -7.95
CA LEU A 116 -3.92 2.79 -8.59
C LEU A 116 -5.27 2.24 -8.16
N ALA A 117 -5.41 0.91 -8.10
CA ALA A 117 -6.62 0.26 -7.62
C ALA A 117 -6.94 0.63 -6.17
N LEU A 118 -5.91 0.64 -5.30
CA LEU A 118 -6.08 1.02 -3.91
C LEU A 118 -6.45 2.51 -3.78
N LEU A 119 -5.77 3.39 -4.51
CA LEU A 119 -6.07 4.82 -4.53
C LEU A 119 -7.49 5.08 -5.01
N PHE A 120 -7.92 4.42 -6.08
CA PHE A 120 -9.27 4.51 -6.61
C PHE A 120 -10.32 4.11 -5.57
N ALA A 121 -10.11 2.97 -4.88
CA ALA A 121 -11.04 2.52 -3.85
C ALA A 121 -11.16 3.55 -2.71
N TRP A 122 -10.04 4.07 -2.20
CA TRP A 122 -10.09 5.05 -1.11
C TRP A 122 -10.69 6.39 -1.53
N ILE A 123 -10.46 6.84 -2.76
CA ILE A 123 -11.12 8.04 -3.29
C ILE A 123 -12.63 7.80 -3.42
N ALA A 124 -13.04 6.64 -3.94
CA ALA A 124 -14.45 6.30 -4.04
C ALA A 124 -15.12 6.26 -2.65
N ILE A 125 -14.46 5.68 -1.64
CA ILE A 125 -14.94 5.71 -0.26
C ILE A 125 -15.03 7.15 0.26
N ALA A 126 -13.99 7.96 0.05
CA ALA A 126 -13.97 9.36 0.46
C ALA A 126 -15.15 10.15 -0.13
N VAL A 127 -15.32 10.11 -1.44
CA VAL A 127 -16.36 10.88 -2.14
C VAL A 127 -17.76 10.39 -1.78
N SER A 128 -17.97 9.08 -1.66
CA SER A 128 -19.30 8.52 -1.41
C SER A 128 -19.75 8.58 0.04
N PHE A 129 -18.82 8.53 1.01
CA PHE A 129 -19.17 8.32 2.42
C PHE A 129 -18.67 9.42 3.37
N LEU A 130 -17.68 10.24 2.99
CA LEU A 130 -17.28 11.35 3.84
C LEU A 130 -18.20 12.55 3.63
N PRO A 131 -18.54 13.28 4.70
CA PRO A 131 -19.24 14.54 4.58
C PRO A 131 -18.40 15.57 3.82
N PHE A 132 -19.08 16.46 3.10
CA PHE A 132 -18.45 17.41 2.18
C PHE A 132 -17.30 18.21 2.81
N TYR A 133 -17.45 18.67 4.06
CA TYR A 133 -16.41 19.44 4.74
C TYR A 133 -15.10 18.65 4.95
N LEU A 134 -15.18 17.33 5.21
CA LEU A 134 -13.99 16.48 5.31
C LEU A 134 -13.35 16.24 3.94
N ASN A 135 -14.16 16.07 2.89
CA ASN A 135 -13.64 15.97 1.53
C ASN A 135 -12.94 17.26 1.09
N MET A 136 -13.47 18.43 1.44
CA MET A 136 -12.81 19.72 1.20
C MET A 136 -11.50 19.85 1.97
N LEU A 137 -11.46 19.43 3.24
CA LEU A 137 -10.23 19.39 4.03
C LEU A 137 -9.18 18.47 3.39
N LEU A 138 -9.59 17.29 2.94
CA LEU A 138 -8.72 16.31 2.29
C LEU A 138 -8.17 16.85 0.96
N LEU A 139 -8.97 17.58 0.19
CA LEU A 139 -8.53 18.29 -1.01
C LEU A 139 -7.49 19.36 -0.67
N ILE A 140 -7.74 20.21 0.33
CA ILE A 140 -6.80 21.25 0.76
C ILE A 140 -5.46 20.63 1.16
N MET A 141 -5.49 19.58 1.99
CA MET A 141 -4.29 18.87 2.42
C MET A 141 -3.52 18.25 1.23
N SER A 142 -4.24 17.69 0.26
CA SER A 142 -3.65 17.12 -0.94
C SER A 142 -2.97 18.19 -1.82
N VAL A 143 -3.61 19.35 -1.98
CA VAL A 143 -3.05 20.49 -2.74
C VAL A 143 -1.81 21.03 -2.05
N VAL A 144 -1.86 21.25 -0.73
CA VAL A 144 -0.70 21.73 0.05
C VAL A 144 0.45 20.73 -0.03
N GLY A 145 0.18 19.44 0.15
CA GLY A 145 1.20 18.39 0.00
C GLY A 145 1.84 18.37 -1.38
N GLY A 146 1.03 18.50 -2.44
CA GLY A 146 1.50 18.61 -3.82
C GLY A 146 2.38 19.83 -4.06
N LEU A 147 2.01 20.99 -3.52
CA LEU A 147 2.80 22.22 -3.61
C LEU A 147 4.16 22.07 -2.91
N VAL A 148 4.19 21.49 -1.71
CA VAL A 148 5.45 21.24 -0.98
C VAL A 148 6.38 20.34 -1.78
N ILE A 149 5.85 19.27 -2.39
CA ILE A 149 6.64 18.36 -3.24
C ILE A 149 7.16 19.11 -4.47
N MET A 150 6.32 19.89 -5.16
CA MET A 150 6.74 20.70 -6.31
C MET A 150 7.88 21.66 -5.96
N ILE A 151 7.75 22.41 -4.85
CA ILE A 151 8.79 23.33 -4.39
C ILE A 151 10.10 22.57 -4.10
N TYR A 152 10.01 21.41 -3.45
CA TYR A 152 11.18 20.58 -3.17
C TYR A 152 11.86 20.09 -4.46
N LEU A 153 11.09 19.64 -5.46
CA LEU A 153 11.61 19.18 -6.74
C LEU A 153 12.32 20.31 -7.51
N ILE A 154 11.68 21.48 -7.59
CA ILE A 154 12.27 22.67 -8.23
C ILE A 154 13.58 23.07 -7.53
N LYS A 155 13.60 23.07 -6.19
CA LYS A 155 14.80 23.42 -5.41
C LYS A 155 15.93 22.41 -5.62
N ARG A 156 15.62 21.13 -5.77
CA ARG A 156 16.60 20.07 -6.04
C ARG A 156 17.25 20.24 -7.42
N GLU A 157 16.45 20.54 -8.45
CA GLU A 157 16.96 20.80 -9.80
C GLU A 157 17.87 22.04 -9.84
N ALA A 158 17.47 23.12 -9.17
CA ALA A 158 18.27 24.34 -9.08
C ALA A 158 19.59 24.18 -8.31
N HIS A 159 19.66 23.21 -7.38
CA HIS A 159 20.91 22.89 -6.67
C HIS A 159 21.82 22.01 -7.54
N SER A 160 21.25 20.99 -8.20
CA SER A 160 21.98 20.11 -9.12
C SER A 160 22.59 20.86 -10.32
N SER A 161 21.93 21.92 -10.81
CA SER A 161 22.47 22.73 -11.91
C SER A 161 23.61 23.66 -11.49
N LYS A 162 23.73 23.99 -10.20
CA LYS A 162 24.85 24.79 -9.67
C LYS A 162 26.12 23.96 -9.48
N ASP A 163 25.99 22.69 -9.12
CA ASP A 163 27.13 21.78 -8.92
C ASP A 163 27.77 21.31 -10.24
N LEU A 164 27.08 21.45 -11.38
CA LEU A 164 27.57 21.09 -12.72
C LEU A 164 28.36 22.21 -13.43
N ASN A 165 28.36 23.43 -12.87
CA ASN A 165 29.04 24.61 -13.43
C ASN A 165 30.34 24.97 -12.66
N ILE A 166 30.95 24.00 -11.97
CA ILE A 166 32.27 24.13 -11.31
C ILE A 166 33.23 23.13 -11.95
#